data_AF-A0A1B6MQP9-F1
#
_entry.id   AF-A0A1B6MQP9-F1
#
_cell.length_a   1.000
_cell.length_b   1.000
_cell.length_c   1.000
_cell.angle_alpha   90.00
_cell.angle_beta   90.00
_cell.angle_gamma   90.00
#
_symmetry.space_group_name_H-M   'P 1'
#
loop_
_entity.id
_entity.type
_entity.pdbx_description
1 polymer ?
#
loop_
_entity_poly.entity_id
_entity_poly.type
_entity_poly.pdbx_seq_one_letter_code
_entity_poly.pdbx_strand_id
1 'polypeptide(L)'
;MLKEITIFSVLIIMGSTSFPGENRMEEIRLAIHNALSSSVNHYFSNFLGKSLPKIKEQGSMESMRDEPATLNSSVLVKALETLKNMLPEPMPMVPFAVAEPTENNILVYFGILNSSFVNMTQFDAEASVNNTNSTTDITMKLHINSSSLGGLYELDVSNYNMHFYGNGNYSIITNSIDIFITTNFQIFPNNSFLMSRFSLNMSIDSVQLLMPNFMGGDPSMQPFLEFIAQTIPAEVPIVMDLIQDTLNLTVTEFVNSVLSDIFWDTFVQFIEYYAGY
;
A
#
# COMPACT_ATOMS: atom_id res chain seq x y z
N MET A 1 -1.45 4.67 0.15
CA MET A 1 -0.75 4.00 1.26
C MET A 1 0.75 3.77 0.98
N LEU A 2 1.12 2.93 0.02
CA LEU A 2 2.54 2.60 -0.21
C LEU A 2 3.42 3.72 -0.79
N LYS A 3 2.86 4.56 -1.69
CA LYS A 3 3.55 5.78 -2.18
C LYS A 3 3.79 6.81 -1.09
N GLU A 4 2.98 6.82 -0.03
CA GLU A 4 3.11 7.74 1.11
C GLU A 4 4.33 7.38 1.93
N ILE A 5 4.53 6.08 2.14
CA ILE A 5 5.70 5.52 2.80
C ILE A 5 6.94 5.77 1.96
N THR A 6 6.86 5.69 0.63
CA THR A 6 7.98 6.06 -0.22
C THR A 6 8.36 7.53 -0.12
N ILE A 7 7.41 8.46 -0.12
CA ILE A 7 7.73 9.89 -0.07
C ILE A 7 8.19 10.30 1.33
N PHE A 8 7.60 9.73 2.37
CA PHE A 8 8.07 9.82 3.75
C PHE A 8 9.48 9.26 3.90
N SER A 9 9.74 8.10 3.31
CA SER A 9 11.06 7.46 3.33
C SER A 9 12.05 8.22 2.45
N VAL A 10 11.66 8.83 1.34
CA VAL A 10 12.53 9.72 0.53
C VAL A 10 12.86 10.98 1.31
N LEU A 11 11.89 11.60 1.99
CA LEU A 11 12.13 12.77 2.86
C LEU A 11 13.03 12.43 4.04
N ILE A 12 12.87 11.24 4.63
CA ILE A 12 13.77 10.74 5.69
C ILE A 12 15.13 10.34 5.13
N ILE A 13 15.18 9.66 3.98
CA ILE A 13 16.41 9.26 3.27
C ILE A 13 17.20 10.49 2.88
N MET A 14 16.56 11.56 2.40
CA MET A 14 17.24 12.84 2.14
C MET A 14 17.61 13.59 3.43
N GLY A 15 16.86 13.40 4.52
CA GLY A 15 17.25 13.81 5.87
C GLY A 15 18.33 12.91 6.52
N SER A 16 18.67 11.77 5.90
CA SER A 16 19.62 10.76 6.40
C SER A 16 20.77 10.46 5.47
N THR A 17 20.78 10.95 4.22
CA THR A 17 21.92 10.91 3.29
C THR A 17 23.06 11.80 3.77
N SER A 18 22.86 12.56 4.85
CA SER A 18 23.93 13.19 5.61
C SER A 18 24.50 12.32 6.74
N PHE A 19 23.86 11.21 7.16
CA PHE A 19 24.33 10.38 8.29
C PHE A 19 23.87 8.91 8.23
N PRO A 20 24.77 7.93 7.99
CA PRO A 20 24.46 6.51 8.02
C PRO A 20 24.51 5.96 9.47
N GLY A 21 23.47 5.25 9.90
CA GLY A 21 23.48 4.47 11.14
C GLY A 21 22.40 3.38 11.10
N GLU A 22 22.77 2.13 11.38
CA GLU A 22 21.90 0.93 11.30
C GLU A 22 20.64 1.03 12.18
N ASN A 23 20.70 1.71 13.34
CA ASN A 23 19.55 1.88 14.23
C ASN A 23 18.42 2.73 13.62
N ARG A 24 18.75 3.67 12.72
CA ARG A 24 17.79 4.63 12.16
C ARG A 24 16.85 3.97 11.15
N MET A 25 17.33 2.95 10.45
CA MET A 25 16.50 2.17 9.53
C MET A 25 15.42 1.37 10.27
N GLU A 26 15.73 0.91 11.48
CA GLU A 26 14.79 0.12 12.30
C GLU A 26 13.70 1.00 12.94
N GLU A 27 14.01 2.23 13.33
CA GLU A 27 13.01 3.21 13.81
C GLU A 27 12.05 3.62 12.70
N ILE A 28 12.56 3.88 11.49
CA ILE A 28 11.76 4.14 10.30
C ILE A 28 10.86 2.93 10.01
N ARG A 29 11.41 1.71 10.10
CA ARG A 29 10.66 0.46 9.92
C ARG A 29 9.52 0.32 10.93
N LEU A 30 9.75 0.66 12.20
CA LEU A 30 8.74 0.59 13.26
C LEU A 30 7.63 1.64 13.09
N ALA A 31 8.00 2.88 12.72
CA ALA A 31 7.04 3.94 12.44
C ALA A 31 6.15 3.57 11.23
N ILE A 32 6.77 3.04 10.18
CA ILE A 32 6.05 2.53 9.01
C ILE A 32 5.15 1.35 9.39
N HIS A 33 5.63 0.41 10.21
CA HIS A 33 4.85 -0.72 10.69
C HIS A 33 3.58 -0.30 11.45
N ASN A 34 3.70 0.68 12.34
CA ASN A 34 2.56 1.20 13.09
C ASN A 34 1.54 1.92 12.18
N ALA A 35 2.02 2.73 11.23
CA ALA A 35 1.18 3.43 10.27
C ALA A 35 0.46 2.46 9.31
N LEU A 36 1.17 1.43 8.82
CA LEU A 36 0.62 0.37 7.98
C LEU A 36 -0.45 -0.43 8.74
N SER A 37 -0.15 -0.88 9.95
CA SER A 37 -1.08 -1.66 10.77
C SER A 37 -2.37 -0.90 11.06
N SER A 38 -2.28 0.40 11.39
CA SER A 38 -3.45 1.25 11.61
C SER A 38 -4.28 1.45 10.32
N SER A 39 -3.62 1.67 9.18
CA SER A 39 -4.28 1.92 7.89
C SER A 39 -4.95 0.66 7.34
N VAL A 40 -4.26 -0.49 7.38
CA VAL A 40 -4.83 -1.79 7.00
C VAL A 40 -6.08 -2.05 7.84
N ASN A 41 -5.98 -1.92 9.17
CA ASN A 41 -7.15 -2.11 10.03
C ASN A 41 -8.32 -1.17 9.66
N HIS A 42 -8.05 0.11 9.38
CA HIS A 42 -9.08 1.10 9.05
C HIS A 42 -9.82 0.82 7.73
N TYR A 43 -9.11 0.58 6.62
CA TYR A 43 -9.76 0.35 5.33
C TYR A 43 -10.45 -1.00 5.27
N PHE A 44 -9.81 -2.03 5.83
CA PHE A 44 -10.37 -3.37 5.80
C PHE A 44 -11.56 -3.53 6.74
N SER A 45 -11.56 -2.95 7.95
CA SER A 45 -12.73 -2.98 8.84
C SER A 45 -13.96 -2.34 8.20
N ASN A 46 -13.76 -1.25 7.44
CA ASN A 46 -14.83 -0.54 6.76
C ASN A 46 -15.34 -1.25 5.50
N PHE A 47 -14.44 -1.83 4.71
CA PHE A 47 -14.80 -2.56 3.49
C PHE A 47 -15.45 -3.93 3.81
N LEU A 48 -14.89 -4.67 4.76
CA LEU A 48 -15.39 -5.98 5.13
C LEU A 48 -16.49 -5.93 6.18
N GLY A 49 -16.57 -4.93 7.07
CA GLY A 49 -17.70 -4.82 8.01
C GLY A 49 -19.08 -4.82 7.33
N LYS A 50 -19.13 -4.43 6.05
CA LYS A 50 -20.34 -4.47 5.20
C LYS A 50 -20.52 -5.78 4.42
N SER A 51 -19.44 -6.52 4.15
CA SER A 51 -19.40 -7.67 3.24
C SER A 51 -19.21 -9.01 3.97
N LEU A 52 -18.51 -9.02 5.12
CA LEU A 52 -18.17 -10.19 5.93
C LEU A 52 -19.40 -10.99 6.41
N PRO A 53 -20.49 -10.36 6.88
CA PRO A 53 -21.68 -11.09 7.29
C PRO A 53 -22.26 -11.91 6.13
N LYS A 54 -22.29 -11.36 4.91
CA LYS A 54 -22.78 -12.04 3.71
C LYS A 54 -21.87 -13.21 3.30
N ILE A 55 -20.55 -13.03 3.45
CA ILE A 55 -19.55 -14.09 3.19
C ILE A 55 -19.72 -15.25 4.16
N LYS A 56 -19.86 -14.96 5.46
CA LYS A 56 -20.05 -16.00 6.49
C LYS A 56 -21.41 -16.69 6.39
N GLU A 57 -22.47 -15.98 5.97
CA GLU A 57 -23.78 -16.58 5.70
C GLU A 57 -23.73 -17.54 4.50
N GLN A 58 -23.05 -17.17 3.41
CA GLN A 58 -22.89 -18.04 2.23
C GLN A 58 -21.96 -19.24 2.49
N GLY A 59 -20.91 -19.09 3.31
CA GLY A 59 -20.01 -20.19 3.69
C GLY A 59 -20.61 -21.24 4.61
N SER A 60 -21.84 -21.04 5.09
CA SER A 60 -22.55 -22.00 5.94
C SER A 60 -23.35 -23.06 5.17
N MET A 61 -23.39 -22.99 3.83
CA MET A 61 -24.12 -23.92 2.97
C MET A 61 -23.21 -24.62 1.95
N GLU A 62 -23.07 -25.95 2.11
CA GLU A 62 -22.52 -26.94 1.13
C GLU A 62 -21.00 -26.85 0.83
N SER A 63 -20.22 -27.90 0.59
CA SER A 63 -20.25 -29.37 0.73
C SER A 63 -18.77 -29.79 0.62
N MET A 64 -18.32 -30.86 1.27
CA MET A 64 -16.97 -31.40 1.03
C MET A 64 -16.90 -31.96 -0.40
N ARG A 65 -16.26 -31.22 -1.33
CA ARG A 65 -15.83 -31.77 -2.62
C ARG A 65 -14.58 -32.62 -2.43
N ASP A 66 -14.43 -33.66 -3.24
CA ASP A 66 -13.24 -34.53 -3.24
C ASP A 66 -11.98 -33.79 -3.76
N GLU A 67 -12.15 -32.74 -4.56
CA GLU A 67 -11.09 -31.86 -5.05
C GLU A 67 -11.43 -30.38 -4.78
N PRO A 68 -10.46 -29.56 -4.30
CA PRO A 68 -10.68 -28.14 -4.07
C PRO A 68 -11.03 -27.39 -5.36
N ALA A 69 -11.86 -26.36 -5.28
CA ALA A 69 -12.15 -25.47 -6.40
C ALA A 69 -10.88 -24.81 -6.96
N THR A 70 -10.84 -24.53 -8.26
CA THR A 70 -9.68 -23.88 -8.90
C THR A 70 -9.98 -22.42 -9.24
N LEU A 71 -9.04 -21.53 -8.94
CA LEU A 71 -9.18 -20.12 -9.29
C LEU A 71 -8.61 -19.86 -10.69
N ASN A 72 -9.35 -19.13 -11.53
CA ASN A 72 -8.93 -18.80 -12.89
C ASN A 72 -8.42 -17.36 -13.00
N SER A 73 -7.34 -17.15 -13.77
CA SER A 73 -6.77 -15.82 -13.99
C SER A 73 -7.78 -14.80 -14.53
N SER A 74 -8.61 -15.21 -15.51
CA SER A 74 -9.63 -14.33 -16.11
C SER A 74 -10.75 -13.96 -15.13
N VAL A 75 -11.12 -14.86 -14.24
CA VAL A 75 -12.10 -14.60 -13.16
C VAL A 75 -11.50 -13.59 -12.19
N LEU A 76 -10.24 -13.76 -11.78
CA LEU A 76 -9.56 -12.83 -10.88
C LEU A 76 -9.44 -11.42 -11.49
N VAL A 77 -9.06 -11.31 -12.76
CA VAL A 77 -9.02 -10.00 -13.47
C VAL A 77 -10.40 -9.35 -13.47
N LYS A 78 -11.47 -10.09 -13.79
CA LYS A 78 -12.84 -9.56 -13.75
C LYS A 78 -13.28 -9.13 -12.36
N ALA A 79 -12.94 -9.89 -11.32
CA ALA A 79 -13.23 -9.49 -9.94
C ALA A 79 -12.51 -8.18 -9.56
N LEU A 80 -11.27 -8.00 -10.01
CA LEU A 80 -10.54 -6.74 -9.84
C LEU A 80 -11.22 -5.58 -10.57
N GLU A 81 -11.70 -5.77 -11.81
CA GLU A 81 -12.49 -4.76 -12.54
C GLU A 81 -13.74 -4.34 -11.77
N THR A 82 -14.46 -5.31 -11.19
CA THR A 82 -15.63 -5.01 -10.36
C THR A 82 -15.25 -4.23 -9.10
N LEU A 83 -14.14 -4.60 -8.44
CA LEU A 83 -13.64 -3.90 -7.26
C LEU A 83 -13.29 -2.44 -7.54
N LYS A 84 -12.76 -2.09 -8.72
CA LYS A 84 -12.51 -0.69 -9.12
C LYS A 84 -13.73 0.18 -8.94
N ASN A 85 -14.90 -0.33 -9.36
CA ASN A 85 -16.17 0.41 -9.32
C ASN A 85 -16.78 0.51 -7.91
N MET A 86 -16.25 -0.24 -6.95
CA MET A 86 -16.76 -0.27 -5.57
C MET A 86 -15.91 0.58 -4.61
N LEU A 87 -14.70 0.95 -5.01
CA LEU A 87 -13.81 1.78 -4.19
C LEU A 87 -14.19 3.27 -4.33
N PRO A 88 -14.10 4.05 -3.25
CA PRO A 88 -14.40 5.48 -3.30
C PRO A 88 -13.35 6.22 -4.14
N GLU A 89 -13.83 7.17 -4.93
CA GLU A 89 -13.02 8.06 -5.75
C GLU A 89 -13.46 9.52 -5.46
N PRO A 90 -12.60 10.37 -4.86
CA PRO A 90 -11.22 10.08 -4.46
C PRO A 90 -11.14 9.17 -3.21
N MET A 91 -10.05 8.40 -3.10
CA MET A 91 -9.82 7.53 -1.95
C MET A 91 -9.18 8.36 -0.82
N PRO A 92 -9.86 8.60 0.31
CA PRO A 92 -9.28 9.37 1.41
C PRO A 92 -8.08 8.63 1.99
N MET A 93 -7.13 9.35 2.58
CA MET A 93 -5.95 8.85 3.27
C MET A 93 -6.11 9.02 4.77
N VAL A 94 -5.62 8.06 5.56
CA VAL A 94 -5.53 8.21 7.01
C VAL A 94 -4.47 9.27 7.34
N PRO A 95 -4.81 10.34 8.08
CA PRO A 95 -3.82 11.34 8.48
C PRO A 95 -2.70 10.70 9.31
N PHE A 96 -1.47 11.16 9.13
CA PHE A 96 -0.35 10.75 9.97
C PHE A 96 0.60 11.92 10.21
N ALA A 97 1.28 11.90 11.35
CA ALA A 97 2.37 12.81 11.65
C ALA A 97 3.47 12.07 12.41
N VAL A 98 4.70 12.45 12.15
CA VAL A 98 5.89 11.95 12.85
C VAL A 98 6.63 13.14 13.43
N ALA A 99 7.01 13.02 14.69
CA ALA A 99 7.71 14.04 15.46
C ALA A 99 8.79 13.36 16.30
N GLU A 100 10.03 13.37 15.83
CA GLU A 100 11.13 12.68 16.51
C GLU A 100 12.36 13.58 16.67
N PRO A 101 12.89 13.73 17.90
CA PRO A 101 14.23 14.22 18.11
C PRO A 101 15.21 13.10 17.76
N THR A 102 16.04 13.32 16.75
CA THR A 102 17.09 12.36 16.39
C THR A 102 18.29 12.49 17.33
N GLU A 103 19.10 11.42 17.45
CA GLU A 103 20.33 11.38 18.25
C GLU A 103 21.36 12.47 17.88
N ASN A 104 21.23 13.09 16.70
CA ASN A 104 22.11 14.14 16.18
C ASN A 104 21.56 15.57 16.33
N ASN A 105 20.59 15.78 17.23
CA ASN A 105 19.88 17.07 17.41
C ASN A 105 19.19 17.58 16.13
N ILE A 106 18.78 16.67 15.25
CA ILE A 106 17.84 16.99 14.16
C ILE A 106 16.44 16.83 14.72
N LEU A 107 15.64 17.89 14.68
CA LEU A 107 14.21 17.82 14.94
C LEU A 107 13.53 17.58 13.60
N VAL A 108 12.82 16.45 13.49
CA VAL A 108 12.02 16.12 12.30
C VAL A 108 10.56 16.12 12.71
N TYR A 109 9.80 17.04 12.13
CA TYR A 109 8.36 17.04 12.13
C TYR A 109 7.84 16.97 10.69
N PHE A 110 7.03 15.96 10.41
CA PHE A 110 6.35 15.82 9.14
C PHE A 110 4.94 15.30 9.35
N GLY A 111 3.96 16.02 8.81
CA GLY A 111 2.55 15.66 8.88
C GLY A 111 1.91 15.69 7.50
N ILE A 112 1.03 14.72 7.24
CA ILE A 112 0.11 14.70 6.11
C ILE A 112 -1.31 14.61 6.63
N LEU A 113 -2.15 15.57 6.23
CA LEU A 113 -3.50 15.77 6.74
C LEU A 113 -4.49 15.92 5.58
N ASN A 114 -5.71 15.39 5.77
CA ASN A 114 -6.83 15.54 4.84
C ASN A 114 -6.48 15.18 3.38
N SER A 115 -5.65 14.15 3.21
CA SER A 115 -5.18 13.77 1.90
C SER A 115 -6.10 12.77 1.21
N SER A 116 -6.06 12.75 -0.12
CA SER A 116 -6.82 11.78 -0.89
C SER A 116 -6.13 11.45 -2.21
N PHE A 117 -6.22 10.18 -2.62
CA PHE A 117 -5.80 9.74 -3.94
C PHE A 117 -6.88 9.98 -4.98
N VAL A 118 -6.43 10.41 -6.15
CA VAL A 118 -7.25 10.50 -7.35
C VAL A 118 -6.69 9.53 -8.40
N ASN A 119 -7.59 8.86 -9.12
CA ASN A 119 -7.36 7.91 -10.20
C ASN A 119 -6.58 6.64 -9.80
N MET A 120 -6.44 6.35 -8.50
CA MET A 120 -5.78 5.12 -8.05
C MET A 120 -6.58 3.85 -8.40
N THR A 121 -7.89 4.00 -8.61
CA THR A 121 -8.78 2.92 -9.07
C THR A 121 -8.76 2.71 -10.59
N GLN A 122 -8.15 3.61 -11.36
CA GLN A 122 -8.04 3.54 -12.82
C GLN A 122 -6.79 2.77 -13.25
N PHE A 123 -6.63 1.55 -12.73
CA PHE A 123 -5.55 0.65 -13.15
C PHE A 123 -5.99 -0.25 -14.30
N ASP A 124 -5.07 -0.76 -15.10
CA ASP A 124 -5.24 -1.95 -15.92
C ASP A 124 -4.70 -3.16 -15.16
N ALA A 125 -5.39 -4.30 -15.19
CA ALA A 125 -5.04 -5.48 -14.39
C ALA A 125 -4.68 -6.69 -15.26
N GLU A 126 -3.58 -7.33 -14.92
CA GLU A 126 -3.20 -8.65 -15.40
C GLU A 126 -3.02 -9.59 -14.21
N ALA A 127 -3.43 -10.85 -14.36
CA ALA A 127 -3.22 -11.86 -13.33
C ALA A 127 -2.79 -13.20 -13.94
N SER A 128 -1.99 -13.93 -13.19
CA SER A 128 -1.60 -15.31 -13.46
C SER A 128 -1.87 -16.13 -12.20
N VAL A 129 -2.64 -17.21 -12.36
CA VAL A 129 -2.95 -18.14 -11.28
C VAL A 129 -2.39 -19.51 -11.66
N ASN A 130 -1.62 -20.09 -10.74
CA ASN A 130 -1.11 -21.44 -10.84
C ASN A 130 -1.68 -22.27 -9.69
N ASN A 131 -2.59 -23.20 -10.01
CA ASN A 131 -3.23 -24.07 -9.04
C ASN A 131 -2.52 -25.42 -8.99
N THR A 132 -2.30 -25.92 -7.78
CA THR A 132 -1.96 -27.31 -7.49
C THR A 132 -2.99 -27.88 -6.51
N ASN A 133 -2.91 -29.18 -6.20
CA ASN A 133 -3.85 -29.81 -5.27
C ASN A 133 -3.76 -29.28 -3.82
N SER A 134 -2.68 -28.59 -3.48
CA SER A 134 -2.41 -28.12 -2.10
C SER A 134 -1.99 -26.67 -2.03
N THR A 135 -1.82 -25.99 -3.16
CA THR A 135 -1.42 -24.58 -3.21
C THR A 135 -2.05 -23.85 -4.39
N THR A 136 -2.33 -22.57 -4.21
CA THR A 136 -2.66 -21.64 -5.29
C THR A 136 -1.71 -20.46 -5.23
N ASP A 137 -0.83 -20.35 -6.23
CA ASP A 137 0.04 -19.21 -6.44
C ASP A 137 -0.65 -18.19 -7.35
N ILE A 138 -0.65 -16.93 -6.93
CA ILE A 138 -1.25 -15.83 -7.70
C ILE A 138 -0.19 -14.74 -7.88
N THR A 139 -0.01 -14.31 -9.12
CA THR A 139 0.75 -13.11 -9.48
C THR A 139 -0.22 -12.12 -10.12
N MET A 140 -0.19 -10.86 -9.70
CA MET A 140 -0.97 -9.77 -10.29
C MET A 140 -0.05 -8.62 -10.66
N LYS A 141 -0.32 -8.01 -11.82
CA LYS A 141 0.27 -6.73 -12.22
C LYS A 141 -0.87 -5.73 -12.38
N LEU A 142 -0.74 -4.58 -11.71
CA LEU A 142 -1.64 -3.44 -11.88
C LEU A 142 -0.83 -2.30 -12.48
N HIS A 143 -1.30 -1.75 -13.60
CA HIS A 143 -0.69 -0.60 -14.25
C HIS A 143 -1.59 0.63 -14.11
N ILE A 144 -1.09 1.73 -13.56
CA ILE A 144 -1.82 2.99 -13.45
C ILE A 144 -1.11 4.03 -14.30
N ASN A 145 -1.79 4.53 -15.34
CA ASN A 145 -1.23 5.53 -16.25
C ASN A 145 -0.83 6.83 -15.53
N SER A 146 -1.71 7.31 -14.65
CA SER A 146 -1.44 8.50 -13.83
C SER A 146 -2.33 8.49 -12.59
N SER A 147 -1.78 8.95 -11.47
CA SER A 147 -2.55 9.20 -10.24
C SER A 147 -2.00 10.40 -9.53
N SER A 148 -2.84 11.07 -8.75
CA SER A 148 -2.41 12.16 -7.88
C SER A 148 -2.77 11.91 -6.43
N LEU A 149 -1.98 12.51 -5.54
CA LEU A 149 -2.22 12.58 -4.11
C LEU A 149 -2.12 14.04 -3.73
N GLY A 150 -3.19 14.59 -3.14
CA GLY A 150 -3.20 15.96 -2.66
C GLY A 150 -3.80 16.04 -1.26
N GLY A 151 -3.43 17.09 -0.53
CA GLY A 151 -3.89 17.36 0.83
C GLY A 151 -3.11 18.49 1.47
N LEU A 152 -3.04 18.47 2.79
CA LEU A 152 -2.25 19.41 3.59
C LEU A 152 -0.99 18.72 4.10
N TYR A 153 0.14 19.41 4.03
CA TYR A 153 1.38 18.98 4.66
C TYR A 153 1.81 19.97 5.73
N GLU A 154 2.54 19.46 6.70
CA GLU A 154 3.33 20.24 7.63
C GLU A 154 4.74 19.65 7.65
N LEU A 155 5.75 20.51 7.53
CA LEU A 155 7.16 20.13 7.50
C LEU A 155 7.93 21.10 8.38
N ASP A 156 8.70 20.56 9.31
CA ASP A 156 9.72 21.30 10.05
C ASP A 156 10.89 20.33 10.35
N VAL A 157 11.96 20.48 9.60
CA VAL A 157 13.18 19.69 9.70
C VAL A 157 14.33 20.64 9.98
N SER A 158 14.83 20.64 11.21
CA SER A 158 15.91 21.55 11.62
C SER A 158 17.08 20.79 12.20
N ASN A 159 18.29 21.24 11.89
CA ASN A 159 19.54 20.88 12.57
C ASN A 159 20.42 22.14 12.72
N TYR A 160 21.66 21.98 13.20
CA TYR A 160 22.58 23.11 13.41
C TYR A 160 22.90 23.94 12.15
N ASN A 161 22.79 23.37 10.95
CA ASN A 161 23.26 23.97 9.69
C ASN A 161 22.15 24.16 8.64
N MET A 162 20.98 23.55 8.82
CA MET A 162 19.92 23.48 7.83
C MET A 162 18.56 23.54 8.52
N HIS A 163 17.64 24.25 7.89
CA HIS A 163 16.24 24.26 8.30
C HIS A 163 15.37 24.18 7.04
N PHE A 164 14.63 23.08 6.91
CA PHE A 164 13.58 22.93 5.92
C PHE A 164 12.24 23.05 6.60
N TYR A 165 11.38 23.93 6.12
CA TYR A 165 10.06 24.11 6.69
C TYR A 165 9.04 24.42 5.61
N GLY A 166 7.77 24.20 5.94
CA GLY A 166 6.67 24.56 5.07
C GLY A 166 5.37 23.98 5.60
N ASN A 167 4.27 24.61 5.26
CA ASN A 167 2.95 24.06 5.54
C ASN A 167 1.94 24.50 4.49
N GLY A 168 0.87 23.74 4.32
CA GLY A 168 -0.23 24.09 3.43
C GLY A 168 -0.49 23.01 2.40
N ASN A 169 -1.04 23.39 1.25
CA ASN A 169 -1.42 22.41 0.25
C ASN A 169 -0.19 21.76 -0.39
N TYR A 170 -0.28 20.46 -0.65
CA TYR A 170 0.64 19.77 -1.55
C TYR A 170 -0.13 19.00 -2.62
N SER A 171 0.56 18.72 -3.73
CA SER A 171 0.10 17.79 -4.75
C SER A 171 1.29 16.98 -5.26
N ILE A 172 1.13 15.68 -5.28
CA ILE A 172 2.05 14.73 -5.89
C ILE A 172 1.34 14.13 -7.09
N ILE A 173 1.94 14.23 -8.26
CA ILE A 173 1.45 13.58 -9.48
C ILE A 173 2.45 12.51 -9.83
N THR A 174 1.96 11.29 -10.00
CA THR A 174 2.78 10.13 -10.38
C THR A 174 2.28 9.61 -11.72
N ASN A 175 3.21 9.37 -12.64
CA ASN A 175 2.89 8.82 -13.96
C ASN A 175 3.51 7.44 -14.10
N SER A 176 2.76 6.55 -14.74
CA SER A 176 3.14 5.17 -15.03
C SER A 176 3.61 4.45 -13.76
N ILE A 177 2.65 3.88 -13.04
CA ILE A 177 2.90 3.12 -11.82
C ILE A 177 2.59 1.66 -12.11
N ASP A 178 3.57 0.81 -11.93
CA ASP A 178 3.37 -0.63 -11.93
C ASP A 178 3.39 -1.14 -10.50
N ILE A 179 2.36 -1.90 -10.13
CA ILE A 179 2.26 -2.61 -8.85
C ILE A 179 2.27 -4.10 -9.15
N PHE A 180 3.22 -4.81 -8.57
CA PHE A 180 3.36 -6.25 -8.71
C PHE A 180 3.02 -6.90 -7.38
N ILE A 181 2.01 -7.77 -7.38
CA ILE A 181 1.58 -8.48 -6.18
C ILE A 181 1.78 -9.96 -6.41
N THR A 182 2.40 -10.65 -5.45
CA THR A 182 2.45 -12.11 -5.43
C THR A 182 1.87 -12.62 -4.12
N THR A 183 1.03 -13.65 -4.21
CA THR A 183 0.48 -14.32 -3.03
C THR A 183 0.48 -15.83 -3.23
N ASN A 184 0.57 -16.56 -2.13
CA ASN A 184 0.39 -18.01 -2.10
C ASN A 184 -0.65 -18.37 -1.04
N PHE A 185 -1.58 -19.23 -1.42
CA PHE A 185 -2.49 -19.90 -0.50
C PHE A 185 -2.10 -21.38 -0.40
N GLN A 186 -1.99 -21.88 0.82
CA GLN A 186 -1.88 -23.30 1.12
C GLN A 186 -3.27 -23.84 1.45
N ILE A 187 -3.67 -24.92 0.77
CA ILE A 187 -4.98 -25.55 0.90
C ILE A 187 -4.78 -26.90 1.59
N PHE A 188 -5.55 -27.14 2.65
CA PHE A 188 -5.48 -28.35 3.46
C PHE A 188 -6.55 -29.37 3.06
N PRO A 189 -6.37 -30.67 3.39
CA PRO A 189 -7.31 -31.72 2.99
C PRO A 189 -8.75 -31.55 3.47
N ASN A 190 -8.97 -30.78 4.55
CA ASN A 190 -10.30 -30.44 5.07
C ASN A 190 -10.92 -29.21 4.36
N ASN A 191 -10.34 -28.78 3.24
CA ASN A 191 -10.69 -27.60 2.46
C ASN A 191 -10.52 -26.26 3.20
N SER A 192 -9.87 -26.24 4.37
CA SER A 192 -9.40 -24.99 4.97
C SER A 192 -8.17 -24.49 4.23
N PHE A 193 -7.87 -23.19 4.34
CA PHE A 193 -6.71 -22.61 3.68
C PHE A 193 -6.07 -21.52 4.52
N LEU A 194 -4.79 -21.24 4.23
CA LEU A 194 -4.03 -20.15 4.82
C LEU A 194 -3.27 -19.42 3.72
N MET A 195 -3.24 -18.10 3.79
CA MET A 195 -2.29 -17.29 3.05
C MET A 195 -0.91 -17.47 3.67
N SER A 196 0.03 -18.04 2.93
CA SER A 196 1.38 -18.34 3.42
C SER A 196 2.39 -17.25 3.08
N ARG A 197 2.11 -16.45 2.05
CA ARG A 197 3.00 -15.40 1.56
C ARG A 197 2.21 -14.30 0.88
N PHE A 198 2.64 -13.06 1.13
CA PHE A 198 2.28 -11.87 0.41
C PHE A 198 3.54 -11.09 0.07
N SER A 199 3.68 -10.67 -1.18
CA SER A 199 4.67 -9.68 -1.58
C SER A 199 4.03 -8.65 -2.49
N LEU A 200 4.46 -7.41 -2.33
CA LEU A 200 4.06 -6.29 -3.15
C LEU A 200 5.32 -5.51 -3.48
N ASN A 201 5.54 -5.29 -4.77
CA ASN A 201 6.58 -4.39 -5.27
C ASN A 201 5.91 -3.30 -6.11
N MET A 202 6.55 -2.14 -6.21
CA MET A 202 6.05 -0.99 -6.92
C MET A 202 7.19 -0.31 -7.68
N SER A 203 6.91 0.10 -8.90
CA SER A 203 7.75 1.04 -9.66
C SER A 203 6.92 2.22 -10.11
N ILE A 204 7.59 3.36 -10.24
CA ILE A 204 7.01 4.62 -10.72
C ILE A 204 7.99 5.21 -11.71
N ASP A 205 7.53 5.59 -12.90
CA ASP A 205 8.45 6.14 -13.90
C ASP A 205 8.81 7.60 -13.59
N SER A 206 7.84 8.41 -13.18
CA SER A 206 8.08 9.82 -12.85
C SER A 206 7.13 10.35 -11.80
N VAL A 207 7.63 11.35 -11.06
CA VAL A 207 6.90 12.07 -10.04
C VAL A 207 7.06 13.57 -10.25
N GLN A 208 5.97 14.31 -10.04
CA GLN A 208 5.97 15.76 -9.90
C GLN A 208 5.50 16.10 -8.50
N LEU A 209 6.21 17.00 -7.84
CA LEU A 209 5.92 17.46 -6.48
C LEU A 209 5.61 18.95 -6.51
N LEU A 210 4.45 19.33 -5.99
CA LEU A 210 4.00 20.71 -5.85
C LEU A 210 3.77 21.01 -4.37
N MET A 211 4.56 21.93 -3.82
CA MET A 211 4.48 22.37 -2.43
C MET A 211 4.63 23.90 -2.37
N PRO A 212 3.56 24.68 -2.66
CA PRO A 212 3.67 26.12 -2.92
C PRO A 212 4.26 26.96 -1.78
N ASN A 213 4.16 26.48 -0.55
CA ASN A 213 4.69 27.15 0.64
C ASN A 213 5.93 26.45 1.23
N PHE A 214 6.61 25.62 0.43
CA PHE A 214 7.87 25.02 0.84
C PHE A 214 8.92 26.13 0.97
N MET A 215 9.67 26.12 2.07
CA MET A 215 10.64 27.16 2.44
C MET A 215 10.02 28.56 2.46
N GLY A 216 8.77 28.67 2.95
CA GLY A 216 8.03 29.93 2.97
C GLY A 216 7.58 30.42 1.60
N GLY A 217 7.57 29.54 0.60
CA GLY A 217 7.19 29.86 -0.78
C GLY A 217 8.28 30.54 -1.58
N ASP A 218 9.55 30.39 -1.18
CA ASP A 218 10.70 30.92 -1.92
C ASP A 218 10.84 30.21 -3.28
N PRO A 219 10.64 30.93 -4.41
CA PRO A 219 10.74 30.34 -5.74
C PRO A 219 12.13 29.79 -6.07
N SER A 220 13.18 30.26 -5.39
CA SER A 220 14.55 29.77 -5.59
C SER A 220 14.75 28.33 -5.10
N MET A 221 13.81 27.81 -4.30
CA MET A 221 13.82 26.44 -3.78
C MET A 221 13.12 25.44 -4.70
N GLN A 222 12.49 25.90 -5.79
CA GLN A 222 11.85 25.04 -6.77
C GLN A 222 12.80 23.98 -7.38
N PRO A 223 14.05 24.29 -7.75
CA PRO A 223 14.99 23.28 -8.25
C PRO A 223 15.29 22.18 -7.22
N PHE A 224 15.27 22.51 -5.93
CA PHE A 224 15.45 21.52 -4.87
C PHE A 224 14.23 20.60 -4.78
N LEU A 225 13.01 21.12 -4.82
CA LEU A 225 11.79 20.29 -4.90
C LEU A 225 11.77 19.39 -6.13
N GLU A 226 12.25 19.87 -7.27
CA GLU A 226 12.36 19.08 -8.50
C GLU A 226 13.40 17.98 -8.38
N PHE A 227 14.55 18.26 -7.76
CA PHE A 227 15.56 17.26 -7.45
C PHE A 227 15.00 16.16 -6.54
N ILE A 228 14.26 16.53 -5.48
CA ILE A 228 13.56 15.59 -4.61
C ILE A 228 12.60 14.72 -5.43
N ALA A 229 11.78 15.34 -6.30
CA ALA A 229 10.82 14.59 -7.10
C ALA A 229 11.48 13.57 -8.04
N GLN A 230 12.66 13.93 -8.58
CA GLN A 230 13.44 13.07 -9.47
C GLN A 230 14.08 11.87 -8.77
N THR A 231 14.33 11.94 -7.45
CA THR A 231 14.92 10.81 -6.72
C THR A 231 13.86 9.77 -6.36
N ILE A 232 12.59 10.16 -6.20
CA ILE A 232 11.51 9.25 -5.77
C ILE A 232 11.46 7.95 -6.59
N PRO A 233 11.44 7.94 -7.93
CA PRO A 233 11.45 6.70 -8.73
C PRO A 233 12.52 5.68 -8.34
N ALA A 234 13.73 6.14 -8.03
CA ALA A 234 14.85 5.29 -7.66
C ALA A 234 14.75 4.76 -6.22
N GLU A 235 14.12 5.52 -5.34
CA GLU A 235 13.96 5.18 -3.92
C GLU A 235 12.72 4.30 -3.66
N VAL A 236 11.68 4.33 -4.52
CA VAL A 236 10.47 3.49 -4.36
C VAL A 236 10.84 2.02 -4.10
N PRO A 237 11.66 1.35 -4.93
CA PRO A 237 11.92 -0.07 -4.75
C PRO A 237 12.68 -0.37 -3.45
N ILE A 238 13.60 0.51 -3.04
CA ILE A 238 14.38 0.35 -1.80
C ILE A 238 13.43 0.38 -0.58
N VAL A 239 12.51 1.34 -0.57
CA VAL A 239 11.52 1.48 0.49
C VAL A 239 10.58 0.30 0.51
N MET A 240 10.16 -0.18 -0.68
CA MET A 240 9.34 -1.36 -0.82
C MET A 240 10.00 -2.59 -0.20
N ASP A 241 11.28 -2.81 -0.45
CA ASP A 241 12.05 -3.92 0.12
C ASP A 241 12.13 -3.82 1.65
N LEU A 242 12.35 -2.62 2.19
CA LEU A 242 12.47 -2.40 3.64
C LEU A 242 11.21 -2.77 4.42
N ILE A 243 10.04 -2.51 3.82
CA ILE A 243 8.73 -2.68 4.45
C ILE A 243 8.08 -4.00 4.07
N GLN A 244 8.68 -4.76 3.14
CA GLN A 244 8.11 -5.99 2.59
C GLN A 244 7.83 -7.03 3.68
N ASP A 245 8.73 -7.25 4.63
CA ASP A 245 8.52 -8.20 5.72
C ASP A 245 7.31 -7.82 6.58
N THR A 246 7.18 -6.53 6.89
CA THR A 246 6.05 -5.99 7.65
C THR A 246 4.74 -6.12 6.89
N LEU A 247 4.73 -5.80 5.59
CA LEU A 247 3.56 -5.97 4.74
C LEU A 247 3.15 -7.43 4.64
N ASN A 248 4.12 -8.33 4.46
CA ASN A 248 3.88 -9.76 4.39
C ASN A 248 3.21 -10.24 5.68
N LEU A 249 3.80 -9.94 6.84
CA LEU A 249 3.25 -10.33 8.13
C LEU A 249 1.83 -9.77 8.33
N THR A 250 1.66 -8.46 8.17
CA THR A 250 0.40 -7.77 8.43
C THR A 250 -0.73 -8.29 7.54
N VAL A 251 -0.48 -8.46 6.23
CA VAL A 251 -1.50 -8.92 5.28
C VAL A 251 -1.82 -10.40 5.48
N THR A 252 -0.81 -11.25 5.69
CA THR A 252 -1.04 -12.69 5.89
C THR A 252 -1.79 -12.95 7.20
N GLU A 253 -1.37 -12.34 8.31
CA GLU A 253 -2.07 -12.45 9.61
C GLU A 253 -3.50 -11.97 9.49
N PHE A 254 -3.72 -10.84 8.82
CA PHE A 254 -5.05 -10.29 8.61
C PHE A 254 -5.94 -11.24 7.79
N VAL A 255 -5.48 -11.66 6.61
CA VAL A 255 -6.25 -12.56 5.73
C VAL A 255 -6.57 -13.86 6.46
N ASN A 256 -5.60 -14.43 7.16
CA ASN A 256 -5.79 -15.66 7.93
C ASN A 256 -6.74 -15.45 9.11
N SER A 257 -6.73 -14.30 9.77
CA SER A 257 -7.67 -13.99 10.87
C SER A 257 -9.10 -13.78 10.39
N VAL A 258 -9.28 -13.21 9.20
CA VAL A 258 -10.61 -12.87 8.68
C VAL A 258 -11.25 -14.06 7.97
N LEU A 259 -10.43 -14.83 7.24
CA LEU A 259 -10.88 -15.96 6.44
C LEU A 259 -10.70 -17.32 7.15
N SER A 260 -10.29 -17.34 8.43
CA SER A 260 -10.05 -18.57 9.20
C SER A 260 -11.23 -19.56 9.19
N ASP A 261 -12.45 -19.03 9.10
CA ASP A 261 -13.69 -19.79 9.21
C ASP A 261 -14.31 -20.12 7.84
N ILE A 262 -13.65 -19.75 6.74
CA ILE A 262 -14.16 -19.90 5.38
C ILE A 262 -13.41 -21.03 4.68
N PHE A 263 -14.13 -21.93 4.01
CA PHE A 263 -13.52 -22.97 3.19
C PHE A 263 -13.04 -22.39 1.85
N TRP A 264 -12.00 -23.00 1.28
CA TRP A 264 -11.38 -22.56 0.03
C TRP A 264 -12.41 -22.46 -1.11
N ASP A 265 -13.30 -23.45 -1.25
CA ASP A 265 -14.33 -23.43 -2.29
C ASP A 265 -15.26 -22.22 -2.16
N THR A 266 -15.65 -21.87 -0.93
CA THR A 266 -16.46 -20.68 -0.66
C THR A 266 -15.70 -19.41 -1.02
N PHE A 267 -14.40 -19.36 -0.72
CA PHE A 267 -13.56 -18.22 -1.11
C PHE A 267 -13.46 -18.07 -2.64
N VAL A 268 -13.29 -19.17 -3.38
CA VAL A 268 -13.29 -19.15 -4.85
C VAL A 268 -14.65 -18.70 -5.39
N GLN A 269 -15.75 -19.24 -4.89
CA GLN A 269 -17.11 -18.81 -5.27
C GLN A 269 -17.37 -17.34 -5.00
N PHE A 270 -16.84 -16.83 -3.88
CA PHE A 270 -16.91 -15.40 -3.58
C PHE A 270 -16.20 -14.57 -4.65
N ILE A 271 -15.01 -14.97 -5.09
CA ILE A 271 -14.31 -14.27 -6.18
C ILE A 271 -15.10 -14.38 -7.50
N GLU A 272 -15.67 -15.53 -7.80
CA GLU A 272 -16.52 -15.75 -8.99
C GLU A 272 -17.75 -14.83 -8.99
N TYR A 273 -18.41 -14.67 -7.83
CA TYR A 273 -19.53 -13.75 -7.67
C TYR A 273 -19.16 -12.31 -8.02
N TYR A 274 -18.01 -11.82 -7.53
CA TYR A 274 -17.53 -10.47 -7.88
C TYR A 274 -17.10 -10.37 -9.35
N ALA A 275 -16.70 -11.47 -9.97
CA ALA A 275 -16.43 -11.52 -11.41
C ALA A 275 -17.71 -11.59 -12.26
N GLY A 276 -18.90 -11.70 -11.64
CA GLY A 276 -20.20 -11.74 -12.30
C GLY A 276 -20.62 -13.14 -12.80
N TYR A 277 -20.14 -14.20 -12.14
CA TYR A 277 -20.47 -15.60 -12.41
C TYR A 277 -21.43 -16.19 -11.37
#